data_AF-A0A0L1KN04-F1
#
_entry.id   AF-A0A0L1KN04-F1
#
_cell.length_a   1.000
_cell.length_b   1.000
_cell.length_c   1.000
_cell.angle_alpha   90.00
_cell.angle_beta   90.00
_cell.angle_gamma   90.00
#
_symmetry.space_group_name_H-M   'P 1'
#
loop_
_entity.id
_entity.type
_entity.pdbx_description
1 polymer ?
#
loop_
_entity_poly.entity_id
_entity_poly.type
_entity_poly.pdbx_seq_one_letter_code
_entity_poly.pdbx_strand_id
1 'polypeptide(L)'
;MRFELVFLDAVDPSLSRSDHESLPQQALMEMVIEGKTNNEEICGDVNEPKDIEEWQDMTIEDGEVVEIDWEQLYLEGSLHLAWLPRSVGKFTVFLIGHLYPHL
;
A
#
# COMPACT_ATOMS: atom_id res chain seq x y z
N MET A 1 1.59 11.60 21.44
CA MET A 1 1.68 10.83 20.18
C MET A 1 0.60 11.38 19.26
N ARG A 2 0.96 11.85 18.07
CA ARG A 2 0.04 12.49 17.13
C ARG A 2 -0.12 11.53 15.95
N PHE A 3 -1.30 10.97 15.79
CA PHE A 3 -1.66 10.20 14.60
C PHE A 3 -2.24 11.20 13.60
N GLU A 4 -1.48 11.51 12.56
CA GLU A 4 -1.95 12.35 11.45
C GLU A 4 -2.51 11.40 10.38
N LEU A 5 -3.84 11.20 10.41
CA LEU A 5 -4.58 10.54 9.33
C LEU A 5 -4.69 11.52 8.17
N VAL A 6 -3.78 11.43 7.22
CA VAL A 6 -3.85 12.16 5.96
C VAL A 6 -4.84 11.45 5.05
N PHE A 7 -6.09 11.91 5.05
CA PHE A 7 -7.05 11.57 3.98
C PHE A 7 -6.67 12.39 2.74
N LEU A 8 -6.05 11.75 1.75
CA LEU A 8 -5.77 12.38 0.46
C LEU A 8 -6.83 11.98 -0.57
N ASP A 9 -7.59 13.00 -0.93
CA ASP A 9 -8.50 13.17 -2.06
C ASP A 9 -7.73 12.99 -3.39
N ALA A 10 -7.22 11.78 -3.64
CA ALA A 10 -6.50 11.42 -4.86
C ALA A 10 -7.18 10.22 -5.55
N VAL A 11 -8.51 10.18 -5.47
CA VAL A 11 -9.34 9.26 -6.25
C VAL A 11 -10.15 10.14 -7.20
N ASP A 12 -10.14 9.80 -8.48
CA ASP A 12 -11.06 10.41 -9.43
C ASP A 12 -12.48 10.27 -8.86
N PRO A 13 -13.20 11.36 -8.55
CA PRO A 13 -14.47 11.30 -7.83
C PRO A 13 -15.57 10.54 -8.58
N SER A 14 -15.31 10.12 -9.83
CA SER A 14 -16.20 9.24 -10.60
C SER A 14 -16.01 7.74 -10.33
N LEU A 15 -14.88 7.32 -9.77
CA LEU A 15 -14.62 5.94 -9.37
C LEU A 15 -15.11 5.70 -7.95
N SER A 16 -16.20 4.95 -7.82
CA SER A 16 -16.69 4.49 -6.53
C SER A 16 -15.70 3.46 -5.98
N ARG A 17 -15.56 3.38 -4.65
CA ARG A 17 -14.83 2.28 -3.98
C ARG A 17 -15.30 0.89 -4.47
N SER A 18 -16.55 0.80 -4.90
CA SER A 18 -17.18 -0.40 -5.47
C SER A 18 -16.70 -0.79 -6.87
N ASP A 19 -16.09 0.12 -7.63
CA ASP A 19 -15.49 -0.20 -8.92
C ASP A 19 -14.08 -0.80 -8.75
N HIS A 20 -13.38 -0.43 -7.66
CA HIS A 20 -12.02 -0.91 -7.39
C HIS A 20 -11.97 -2.40 -7.07
N GLU A 21 -12.99 -2.94 -6.39
CA GLU A 21 -13.07 -4.35 -6.02
C GLU A 21 -13.26 -5.32 -7.21
N SER A 22 -13.48 -4.80 -8.42
CA SER A 22 -13.42 -5.60 -9.65
C SER A 22 -12.01 -5.74 -10.23
N LEU A 23 -11.03 -4.99 -9.70
CA LEU A 23 -9.65 -5.08 -10.12
C LEU A 23 -8.98 -6.31 -9.49
N PRO A 24 -7.97 -6.90 -10.17
CA PRO A 24 -7.16 -7.94 -9.57
C PRO A 24 -6.44 -7.43 -8.31
N GLN A 25 -6.30 -8.32 -7.31
CA GLN A 25 -5.61 -8.03 -6.04
C GLN A 25 -4.22 -7.40 -6.25
N GLN A 26 -3.50 -7.85 -7.29
CA GLN A 26 -2.21 -7.26 -7.68
C GLN A 26 -2.34 -5.77 -8.03
N ALA A 27 -3.23 -5.41 -8.95
CA ALA A 27 -3.41 -4.02 -9.35
C ALA A 27 -3.87 -3.13 -8.18
N LEU A 28 -4.73 -3.65 -7.29
CA LEU A 28 -5.13 -2.92 -6.08
C LEU A 28 -3.93 -2.59 -5.20
N MET A 29 -3.05 -3.56 -4.98
CA MET A 29 -1.89 -3.41 -4.11
C MET A 29 -0.77 -2.58 -4.75
N GLU A 30 -0.61 -2.65 -6.07
CA GLU A 30 0.24 -1.73 -6.82
C GLU A 30 -0.22 -0.27 -6.65
N MET A 31 -1.54 -0.01 -6.72
CA MET A 31 -2.08 1.33 -6.44
C MET A 31 -1.85 1.77 -4.99
N VAL A 32 -1.90 0.85 -4.01
CA VAL A 32 -1.61 1.16 -2.60
C VAL A 32 -0.19 1.73 -2.43
N ILE A 33 0.78 1.24 -3.21
CA ILE A 33 2.20 1.63 -3.13
C ILE A 33 2.66 2.59 -4.24
N GLU A 34 1.79 3.04 -5.16
CA GLU A 34 2.18 3.92 -6.28
C GLU A 34 2.93 5.18 -5.83
N GLY A 35 2.50 5.80 -4.71
CA GLY A 35 3.09 7.01 -4.15
C GLY A 35 4.33 6.81 -3.26
N LYS A 36 4.89 5.59 -3.20
CA LYS A 36 6.02 5.22 -2.34
C LYS A 36 7.35 5.23 -3.09
N THR A 37 8.42 5.56 -2.36
CA THR A 37 9.77 5.73 -2.94
C THR A 37 10.64 4.47 -2.81
N ASN A 38 10.24 3.50 -1.96
CA ASN A 38 11.00 2.27 -1.69
C ASN A 38 10.20 0.99 -1.99
N ASN A 39 9.43 1.02 -3.09
CA ASN A 39 8.59 -0.10 -3.53
C ASN A 39 9.39 -1.37 -3.77
N GLU A 40 10.68 -1.24 -4.07
CA GLU A 40 11.55 -2.36 -4.37
C GLU A 40 11.66 -3.38 -3.24
N GLU A 41 11.56 -2.91 -1.99
CA GLU A 41 11.58 -3.79 -0.83
C GLU A 41 10.31 -4.63 -0.72
N ILE A 42 9.19 -4.14 -1.25
CA ILE A 42 7.89 -4.83 -1.19
C ILE A 42 7.70 -5.70 -2.43
N CYS A 43 7.76 -5.12 -3.63
CA CYS A 43 7.35 -5.74 -4.89
C CYS A 43 8.51 -6.22 -5.78
N GLY A 44 9.77 -6.00 -5.39
CA GLY A 44 10.92 -6.32 -6.23
C GLY A 44 11.21 -5.25 -7.27
N ASP A 45 11.50 -5.60 -8.53
CA ASP A 45 11.78 -4.57 -9.53
C ASP A 45 10.53 -3.71 -9.82
N VAL A 46 10.64 -2.38 -9.82
CA VAL A 46 9.47 -1.50 -10.04
C VAL A 46 8.97 -1.55 -11.49
N ASN A 47 9.82 -1.88 -12.45
CA ASN A 47 9.44 -1.99 -13.86
C ASN A 47 8.90 -3.40 -14.19
N GLU A 48 9.29 -4.39 -13.42
CA GLU A 48 8.81 -5.77 -13.51
C GLU A 48 8.42 -6.27 -12.10
N PRO A 49 7.32 -5.74 -11.52
CA PRO A 49 6.91 -6.11 -10.19
C PRO A 49 6.58 -7.58 -10.16
N LYS A 50 7.03 -8.25 -9.10
CA LYS A 50 6.73 -9.66 -8.88
C LYS A 50 5.24 -9.88 -8.68
N ASP A 51 4.82 -11.12 -8.86
CA ASP A 51 3.49 -11.55 -8.43
C ASP A 51 3.29 -11.23 -6.94
N ILE A 52 2.07 -10.86 -6.58
CA ILE A 52 1.71 -10.44 -5.22
C ILE A 52 2.01 -11.51 -4.16
N GLU A 53 2.05 -12.77 -4.56
CA GLU A 53 2.42 -13.91 -3.71
C GLU A 53 3.90 -13.90 -3.30
N GLU A 54 4.75 -13.20 -4.04
CA GLU A 54 6.17 -13.02 -3.73
C GLU A 54 6.48 -11.70 -3.03
N TRP A 55 5.46 -10.86 -2.76
CA TRP A 55 5.67 -9.60 -2.07
C TRP A 55 6.05 -9.83 -0.61
N GLN A 56 6.95 -8.99 -0.09
CA GLN A 56 7.44 -9.15 1.27
C GLN A 56 6.40 -8.80 2.34
N ASP A 57 6.43 -9.58 3.42
CA ASP A 57 5.62 -9.41 4.63
C ASP A 57 4.11 -9.27 4.36
N MET A 58 3.60 -10.12 3.47
CA MET A 58 2.19 -10.25 3.15
C MET A 58 1.71 -11.68 3.38
N THR A 59 0.47 -11.81 3.86
CA THR A 59 -0.22 -13.10 3.97
C THR A 59 -1.39 -13.12 3.00
N ILE A 60 -1.42 -14.17 2.19
CA ILE A 60 -2.49 -14.43 1.22
C ILE A 60 -3.22 -15.71 1.62
N GLU A 61 -4.54 -15.62 1.71
CA GLU A 61 -5.44 -16.76 1.94
C GLU A 61 -6.48 -16.79 0.81
N ASP A 62 -6.71 -17.97 0.24
CA ASP A 62 -7.65 -18.17 -0.88
C ASP A 62 -7.42 -17.22 -2.09
N GLY A 63 -6.17 -16.79 -2.31
CA GLY A 63 -5.80 -15.85 -3.37
C GLY A 63 -6.09 -14.38 -3.07
N GLU A 64 -6.48 -14.06 -1.82
CA GLU A 64 -6.73 -12.70 -1.35
C GLU A 64 -5.72 -12.28 -0.28
N VAL A 65 -5.28 -11.02 -0.30
CA VAL A 65 -4.42 -10.49 0.75
C VAL A 65 -5.25 -10.28 2.01
N VAL A 66 -4.86 -10.93 3.11
CA VAL A 66 -5.56 -10.86 4.39
C VAL A 66 -4.77 -10.13 5.47
N GLU A 67 -3.44 -10.12 5.38
CA GLU A 67 -2.57 -9.42 6.32
C GLU A 67 -1.36 -8.81 5.62
N ILE A 68 -0.97 -7.62 6.07
CA ILE A 68 0.19 -6.87 5.59
C ILE A 68 0.97 -6.38 6.82
N ASP A 69 2.26 -6.70 6.89
CA ASP A 69 3.15 -6.33 7.98
C ASP A 69 4.43 -5.64 7.48
N TRP A 70 4.30 -4.39 7.07
CA TRP A 70 5.43 -3.59 6.57
C TRP A 70 6.11 -2.76 7.66
N GLU A 71 6.02 -3.18 8.92
CA GLU A 71 6.63 -2.42 10.02
C GLU A 71 8.17 -2.38 9.93
N GLN A 72 8.78 -3.43 9.37
CA GLN A 72 10.24 -3.60 9.31
C GLN A 72 10.85 -3.11 7.99
N LEU A 73 10.01 -2.71 7.02
CA LEU A 73 10.45 -2.27 5.69
C LEU A 73 10.78 -0.77 5.63
N TYR A 74 10.79 -0.06 6.77
CA TYR A 74 11.17 1.36 6.89
C TYR A 74 10.63 2.28 5.76
N LEU A 75 9.38 2.07 5.35
CA LEU A 75 8.85 2.64 4.11
C LEU A 75 8.76 4.18 4.16
N GLU A 76 9.31 4.85 3.14
CA GLU A 76 9.27 6.32 2.98
C GLU A 76 8.20 6.76 1.96
N GLY A 77 7.52 7.88 2.20
CA GLY A 77 6.45 8.40 1.34
C GLY A 77 5.03 8.05 1.80
N SER A 78 4.04 8.15 0.91
CA SER A 78 2.61 7.96 1.22
C SER A 78 2.03 6.66 0.67
N LEU A 79 1.08 6.05 1.38
CA LEU A 79 0.30 4.90 0.91
C LEU A 79 -1.13 5.31 0.56
N HIS A 80 -1.69 4.75 -0.50
CA HIS A 80 -3.07 5.00 -0.92
C HIS A 80 -4.03 3.98 -0.30
N LEU A 81 -4.30 4.13 1.00
CA LEU A 81 -5.14 3.20 1.78
C LEU A 81 -6.57 3.02 1.24
N ALA A 82 -7.05 3.92 0.38
CA ALA A 82 -8.35 3.79 -0.29
C ALA A 82 -8.44 2.55 -1.22
N TRP A 83 -7.28 2.07 -1.68
CA TRP A 83 -7.14 0.92 -2.59
C TRP A 83 -6.82 -0.39 -1.86
N LEU A 84 -6.70 -0.36 -0.52
CA LEU A 84 -6.48 -1.58 0.26
C LEU A 84 -7.60 -2.59 -0.03
N PRO A 85 -7.25 -3.84 -0.37
CA PRO A 85 -8.23 -4.90 -0.53
C PRO A 85 -9.09 -5.03 0.73
N ARG A 86 -10.39 -5.20 0.54
CA ARG A 86 -11.35 -5.39 1.65
C ARG A 86 -11.08 -6.62 2.51
N SER A 87 -10.37 -7.60 1.96
CA SER A 87 -9.98 -8.84 2.61
C SER A 87 -8.93 -8.61 3.72
N VAL A 88 -8.22 -7.49 3.68
CA VAL A 88 -7.17 -7.17 4.66
C VAL A 88 -7.79 -6.93 6.05
N GLY A 89 -7.56 -7.87 6.96
CA GLY A 89 -7.98 -7.78 8.35
C GLY A 89 -6.96 -7.10 9.26
N LYS A 90 -5.67 -7.20 8.92
CA LYS A 90 -4.56 -6.58 9.67
C LYS A 90 -3.60 -5.87 8.71
N PHE A 91 -3.30 -4.62 9.03
CA PHE A 91 -2.39 -3.76 8.27
C PHE A 91 -1.49 -3.02 9.25
N THR A 92 -0.19 -3.33 9.24
CA THR A 92 0.83 -2.68 10.06
C THR A 92 1.86 -2.02 9.15
N VAL A 93 2.21 -0.76 9.42
CA VAL A 93 3.27 -0.07 8.70
C VAL A 93 3.93 0.96 9.60
N PHE A 94 5.25 1.11 9.46
CA PHE A 94 5.99 2.22 10.06
C PHE A 94 6.33 3.23 8.96
N LEU A 95 5.68 4.39 8.98
CA LEU A 95 5.94 5.47 8.03
C LEU A 95 6.94 6.46 8.61
N ILE A 96 8.10 6.61 7.98
CA ILE A 96 9.03 7.69 8.31
C ILE A 96 8.53 8.95 7.60
N GLY A 97 7.90 9.85 8.36
CA GLY A 97 7.61 11.20 7.88
C GLY A 97 8.91 12.00 7.84
N HIS A 98 9.28 12.51 6.67
CA HIS A 98 10.47 13.34 6.46
C HIS A 98 10.36 14.64 7.29
N LEU A 99 10.82 14.63 8.53
CA LEU A 99 11.03 15.82 9.35
C LEU A 99 12.31 16.52 8.88
N TYR A 100 12.22 17.26 7.77
CA TYR A 100 13.24 18.28 7.47
C TYR A 100 12.62 19.68 7.62
N PRO A 101 12.98 20.44 8.66
CA PRO A 101 12.97 21.88 8.54
C PRO A 101 14.09 22.26 7.57
N HIS A 102 13.72 22.90 6.46
CA HIS A 102 14.66 23.61 5.61
C HIS A 102 15.58 24.49 6.47
N LEU A 103 16.89 24.30 6.32
CA LEU A 103 17.95 25.21 6.76
C LEU A 103 18.53 25.90 5.53
#